data_AF-A0A7V9G410-F1
#
_entry.id   AF-A0A7V9G410-F1
#
_cell.length_a   1.000
_cell.length_b   1.000
_cell.length_c   1.000
_cell.angle_alpha   90.00
_cell.angle_beta   90.00
_cell.angle_gamma   90.00
#
_symmetry.space_group_name_H-M   'P 1'
#
loop_
_entity.id
_entity.type
_entity.pdbx_description
1 polymer ?
#
loop_
_entity_poly.entity_id
_entity_poly.type
_entity_poly.pdbx_seq_one_letter_code
_entity_poly.pdbx_strand_id
1 'polypeptide(L)'
;PVHWSANFDEIQDFENDIVNSFGGSGLAQDGSLPNAPLGATNAGRSRELDALAAYVTSLSEAPLSPARAADGSLSVAAVRGKALFARADVGCTSCHAPPRFTDSRLSKPFVLHDVGTLTTASGSRLGSALVGLDTPSLIGVWDSAPYLHDGSAATLRDVVTTKNLGDNHGRTSILSAAEVDDLVEYLRSIDGRPDSPQAESTGSPSRACGTGSMVGALLAACLGFFTLVVRSKPIQE
;
A
#
# COMPACT_ATOMS: atom_id res chain seq x y z
N PRO A 1 -14.65 -2.28 3.59
CA PRO A 1 -15.37 -1.45 4.61
C PRO A 1 -14.47 -0.25 4.95
N VAL A 2 -14.94 0.72 5.72
CA VAL A 2 -14.17 1.94 6.05
C VAL A 2 -13.94 2.08 7.56
N HIS A 3 -13.37 1.05 8.17
CA HIS A 3 -12.84 1.06 9.54
C HIS A 3 -12.20 -0.33 9.80
N TRP A 4 -11.21 -0.42 10.69
CA TRP A 4 -10.48 -1.67 10.96
C TRP A 4 -11.40 -2.80 11.46
N SER A 5 -12.49 -2.47 12.17
CA SER A 5 -13.47 -3.46 12.64
C SER A 5 -14.54 -3.81 11.60
N ALA A 6 -14.43 -3.25 10.39
CA ALA A 6 -15.42 -3.38 9.33
C ALA A 6 -16.85 -2.98 9.73
N ASN A 7 -17.03 -2.03 10.65
CA ASN A 7 -18.34 -1.58 11.12
C ASN A 7 -18.97 -0.52 10.20
N PHE A 8 -18.22 0.10 9.29
CA PHE A 8 -18.71 1.15 8.38
C PHE A 8 -18.63 0.72 6.91
N ASP A 9 -19.65 1.04 6.12
CA ASP A 9 -19.70 0.76 4.68
C ASP A 9 -19.67 2.01 3.78
N GLU A 10 -19.67 3.19 4.40
CA GLU A 10 -19.50 4.49 3.74
C GLU A 10 -18.77 5.48 4.66
N ILE A 11 -18.07 6.45 4.07
CA ILE A 11 -17.29 7.44 4.85
C ILE A 11 -18.22 8.27 5.76
N GLN A 12 -19.46 8.48 5.34
CA GLN A 12 -20.46 9.19 6.10
C GLN A 12 -20.79 8.51 7.44
N ASP A 13 -20.54 7.21 7.60
CA ASP A 13 -20.80 6.51 8.86
C ASP A 13 -19.91 7.00 10.02
N PHE A 14 -18.76 7.63 9.74
CA PHE A 14 -17.92 8.25 10.78
C PHE A 14 -18.64 9.37 11.54
N GLU A 15 -19.77 9.87 11.02
CA GLU A 15 -20.70 10.70 11.77
C GLU A 15 -21.13 10.04 13.10
N ASN A 16 -21.27 8.71 13.13
CA ASN A 16 -21.57 7.97 14.34
C ASN A 16 -20.48 8.15 15.41
N ASP A 17 -19.20 8.17 15.03
CA ASP A 17 -18.10 8.37 15.98
C ASP A 17 -18.02 9.83 16.43
N ILE A 18 -18.20 10.77 15.49
CA ILE A 18 -18.24 12.21 15.80
C ILE A 18 -19.30 12.50 16.86
N VAL A 19 -20.52 11.98 16.69
CA VAL A 19 -21.65 12.25 17.58
C VAL A 19 -21.56 11.43 18.87
N ASN A 20 -21.40 10.10 18.77
CA ASN A 20 -21.59 9.22 19.92
C ASN A 20 -20.31 9.00 20.74
N SER A 21 -19.14 9.06 20.11
CA SER A 21 -17.85 8.73 20.76
C SER A 21 -17.07 9.99 21.14
N PHE A 22 -17.08 11.01 20.25
CA PHE A 22 -16.32 12.25 20.47
C PHE A 22 -17.17 13.37 21.10
N GLY A 23 -18.50 13.20 21.15
CA GLY A 23 -19.43 14.19 21.71
C GLY A 23 -19.58 15.45 20.85
N GLY A 24 -19.24 15.37 19.57
CA GLY A 24 -19.47 16.43 18.59
C GLY A 24 -20.95 16.53 18.22
N SER A 25 -21.32 17.67 17.62
CA SER A 25 -22.68 17.87 17.09
C SER A 25 -22.97 17.11 15.80
N GLY A 26 -21.94 16.56 15.14
CA GLY A 26 -22.07 15.99 13.81
C GLY A 26 -22.10 17.02 12.69
N LEU A 27 -22.04 16.53 11.44
CA LEU A 27 -22.24 17.27 10.19
C LEU A 27 -23.64 17.07 9.60
N ALA A 28 -24.42 16.12 10.11
CA ALA A 28 -25.83 15.95 9.77
C ALA A 28 -26.66 17.07 10.43
N GLN A 29 -26.98 18.12 9.67
CA GLN A 29 -27.71 19.29 10.18
C GLN A 29 -29.24 19.11 10.14
N ASP A 30 -29.73 17.89 9.85
CA ASP A 30 -31.17 17.58 9.76
C ASP A 30 -31.84 17.42 11.14
N GLY A 31 -31.08 17.57 12.23
CA GLY A 31 -31.56 17.47 13.62
C GLY A 31 -31.82 16.04 14.09
N SER A 32 -31.52 15.04 13.27
CA SER A 32 -31.65 13.62 13.61
C SER A 32 -30.31 12.96 13.83
N LEU A 33 -30.30 11.90 14.64
CA LEU A 33 -29.08 11.13 14.91
C LEU A 33 -28.55 10.47 13.62
N PRO A 34 -27.24 10.16 13.54
CA PRO A 34 -26.71 9.36 12.45
C PRO A 34 -27.43 8.01 12.34
N ASN A 35 -27.57 7.52 11.12
CA ASN A 35 -28.12 6.20 10.89
C ASN A 35 -27.14 5.18 11.45
N ALA A 36 -27.69 4.09 11.99
CA ALA A 36 -26.89 3.02 12.55
C ALA A 36 -25.93 2.44 11.51
N PRO A 37 -24.68 2.11 11.90
CA PRO A 37 -23.69 1.54 10.99
C PRO A 37 -24.21 0.29 10.25
N LEU A 38 -23.88 0.17 8.96
CA LEU A 38 -24.34 -0.90 8.06
C LEU A 38 -25.87 -0.97 7.83
N GLY A 39 -26.60 0.05 8.29
CA GLY A 39 -28.05 0.20 8.17
C GLY A 39 -28.46 1.05 6.97
N ALA A 40 -29.34 2.03 7.21
CA ALA A 40 -29.71 3.00 6.19
C ALA A 40 -28.54 3.96 5.92
N THR A 41 -28.39 4.39 4.66
CA THR A 41 -27.28 5.28 4.28
C THR A 41 -27.38 6.65 4.94
N ASN A 42 -26.25 7.15 5.40
CA ASN A 42 -25.97 8.51 5.80
C ASN A 42 -25.59 9.41 4.60
N ALA A 43 -25.20 8.85 3.44
CA ALA A 43 -25.00 9.61 2.23
C ALA A 43 -26.29 10.32 1.78
N GLY A 44 -26.16 11.56 1.29
CA GLY A 44 -27.29 12.38 0.85
C GLY A 44 -28.06 13.08 1.97
N ARG A 45 -27.72 12.84 3.25
CA ARG A 45 -28.41 13.48 4.39
C ARG A 45 -27.97 14.92 4.65
N SER A 46 -26.73 15.24 4.30
CA SER A 46 -26.15 16.56 4.54
C SER A 46 -25.12 16.90 3.47
N ARG A 47 -25.17 18.14 2.99
CA ARG A 47 -24.22 18.66 2.02
C ARG A 47 -22.79 18.65 2.57
N GLU A 48 -22.62 18.99 3.85
CA GLU A 48 -21.33 19.04 4.52
C GLU A 48 -20.76 17.64 4.72
N LEU A 49 -21.61 16.66 5.09
CA LEU A 49 -21.21 15.27 5.26
C LEU A 49 -20.80 14.63 3.92
N ASP A 50 -21.57 14.88 2.86
CA ASP A 50 -21.23 14.41 1.51
C ASP A 50 -19.98 15.12 0.95
N ALA A 51 -19.77 16.40 1.26
CA ALA A 51 -18.56 17.12 0.88
C ALA A 51 -17.32 16.54 1.56
N LEU A 52 -17.40 16.16 2.84
CA LEU A 52 -16.32 15.47 3.55
C LEU A 52 -16.03 14.11 2.90
N ALA A 53 -17.06 13.30 2.64
CA ALA A 53 -16.90 12.01 1.99
C ALA A 53 -16.27 12.15 0.58
N ALA A 54 -16.70 13.14 -0.19
CA ALA A 54 -16.13 13.45 -1.50
C ALA A 54 -14.66 13.88 -1.39
N TYR A 55 -14.30 14.72 -0.41
CA TYR A 55 -12.92 15.12 -0.16
C TYR A 55 -12.03 13.92 0.17
N VAL A 56 -12.41 13.10 1.16
CA VAL A 56 -11.63 11.92 1.58
C VAL A 56 -11.47 10.94 0.42
N THR A 57 -12.53 10.71 -0.36
CA THR A 57 -12.49 9.80 -1.51
C THR A 57 -11.67 10.34 -2.69
N SER A 58 -11.48 11.66 -2.78
CA SER A 58 -10.65 12.28 -3.83
C SER A 58 -9.14 12.08 -3.62
N LEU A 59 -8.72 11.75 -2.39
CA LEU A 59 -7.33 11.50 -2.04
C LEU A 59 -6.87 10.16 -2.64
N SER A 60 -6.19 10.24 -3.78
CA SER A 60 -5.80 9.07 -4.59
C SER A 60 -4.29 8.85 -4.65
N GLU A 61 -3.51 9.78 -4.12
CA GLU A 61 -2.05 9.73 -4.14
C GLU A 61 -1.50 9.41 -2.75
N ALA A 62 -0.59 8.43 -2.67
CA ALA A 62 0.14 8.11 -1.46
C ALA A 62 1.50 8.82 -1.44
N PRO A 63 2.04 9.19 -0.26
CA PRO A 63 3.40 9.69 -0.14
C PRO A 63 4.43 8.70 -0.70
N LEU A 64 5.39 9.22 -1.47
CA LEU A 64 6.49 8.41 -2.00
C LEU A 64 7.35 7.88 -0.86
N SER A 65 7.68 6.60 -0.90
CA SER A 65 8.48 5.99 0.15
C SER A 65 9.93 6.49 0.11
N PRO A 66 10.50 6.90 1.26
CA PRO A 66 11.93 7.21 1.37
C PRO A 66 12.81 5.95 1.31
N ALA A 67 12.22 4.74 1.34
CA ALA A 67 12.93 3.47 1.20
C ALA A 67 13.14 3.05 -0.27
N ARG A 68 12.64 3.83 -1.23
CA ARG A 68 12.97 3.68 -2.66
C ARG A 68 14.13 4.59 -3.04
N ALA A 69 14.84 4.22 -4.09
CA ALA A 69 15.83 5.08 -4.70
C ALA A 69 15.17 6.32 -5.35
N ALA A 70 15.98 7.34 -5.68
CA ALA A 70 15.49 8.60 -6.25
C ALA A 70 14.77 8.41 -7.60
N ASP A 71 15.12 7.37 -8.36
CA ASP A 71 14.45 6.98 -9.61
C ASP A 71 13.19 6.12 -9.38
N GLY A 72 12.84 5.83 -8.12
CA GLY A 72 11.72 4.98 -7.74
C GLY A 72 12.03 3.48 -7.71
N SER A 73 13.27 3.06 -8.00
CA SER A 73 13.65 1.65 -7.94
C SER A 73 13.66 1.13 -6.51
N LEU A 74 13.41 -0.17 -6.36
CA LEU A 74 13.62 -0.86 -5.09
C LEU A 74 15.11 -0.95 -4.76
N SER A 75 15.46 -0.90 -3.48
CA SER A 75 16.80 -1.28 -3.01
C SER A 75 17.04 -2.78 -3.21
N VAL A 76 18.32 -3.20 -3.22
CA VAL A 76 18.64 -4.64 -3.37
C VAL A 76 18.01 -5.49 -2.26
N ALA A 77 17.91 -4.94 -1.04
CA ALA A 77 17.22 -5.60 0.08
C ALA A 77 15.71 -5.68 -0.16
N ALA A 78 15.06 -4.58 -0.57
CA ALA A 78 13.63 -4.59 -0.89
C ALA A 78 13.30 -5.55 -2.04
N VAL A 79 14.20 -5.77 -3.00
CA VAL A 79 14.01 -6.75 -4.08
C VAL A 79 13.98 -8.18 -3.53
N ARG A 80 14.89 -8.52 -2.61
CA ARG A 80 14.86 -9.82 -1.92
C ARG A 80 13.61 -9.95 -1.06
N GLY A 81 13.26 -8.89 -0.32
CA GLY A 81 12.05 -8.82 0.49
C GLY A 81 10.76 -9.01 -0.32
N LYS A 82 10.69 -8.44 -1.52
CA LYS A 82 9.58 -8.64 -2.45
C LYS A 82 9.40 -10.11 -2.82
N ALA A 83 10.51 -10.81 -3.08
CA ALA A 83 10.46 -12.23 -3.37
C ALA A 83 9.94 -13.03 -2.17
N LEU A 84 10.34 -12.67 -0.94
CA LEU A 84 9.82 -13.26 0.29
C LEU A 84 8.33 -12.99 0.50
N PHE A 85 7.89 -11.75 0.28
CA PHE A 85 6.50 -11.34 0.40
C PHE A 85 5.58 -12.14 -0.55
N ALA A 86 6.06 -12.42 -1.77
CA ALA A 86 5.32 -13.18 -2.79
C ALA A 86 5.29 -14.69 -2.56
N ARG A 87 6.07 -15.22 -1.61
CA ARG A 87 6.10 -16.65 -1.32
C ARG A 87 4.81 -17.11 -0.65
N ALA A 88 4.21 -18.17 -1.21
CA ALA A 88 3.00 -18.76 -0.66
C ALA A 88 3.20 -19.37 0.75
N ASP A 89 4.40 -19.85 1.08
CA ASP A 89 4.71 -20.42 2.39
C ASP A 89 5.00 -19.37 3.47
N VAL A 90 5.27 -18.11 3.09
CA VAL A 90 5.31 -16.95 3.98
C VAL A 90 3.90 -16.35 4.12
N GLY A 91 3.16 -16.26 3.01
CA GLY A 91 1.70 -16.05 3.02
C GLY A 91 1.21 -14.60 2.98
N CYS A 92 2.09 -13.60 2.84
CA CYS A 92 1.68 -12.18 2.89
C CYS A 92 0.65 -11.81 1.80
N THR A 93 0.83 -12.33 0.58
CA THR A 93 -0.07 -12.05 -0.56
C THR A 93 -1.43 -12.73 -0.46
N SER A 94 -1.68 -13.58 0.54
CA SER A 94 -3.01 -14.16 0.75
C SER A 94 -4.06 -13.10 1.08
N CYS A 95 -3.64 -12.04 1.79
CA CYS A 95 -4.49 -10.91 2.18
C CYS A 95 -3.99 -9.59 1.57
N HIS A 96 -2.67 -9.39 1.47
CA HIS A 96 -2.07 -8.15 0.98
C HIS A 96 -1.61 -8.23 -0.49
N ALA A 97 -2.47 -8.74 -1.38
CA ALA A 97 -2.14 -8.86 -2.80
C ALA A 97 -2.06 -7.50 -3.51
N PRO A 98 -1.06 -7.27 -4.40
CA PRO A 98 -1.05 -6.13 -5.32
C PRO A 98 -2.29 -6.14 -6.25
N PRO A 99 -2.70 -4.99 -6.81
CA PRO A 99 -2.06 -3.68 -6.71
C PRO A 99 -2.48 -2.87 -5.48
N ARG A 100 -3.56 -3.26 -4.79
CA ARG A 100 -4.08 -2.50 -3.64
C ARG A 100 -3.42 -2.88 -2.31
N PHE A 101 -2.70 -3.99 -2.27
CA PHE A 101 -2.08 -4.54 -1.05
C PHE A 101 -3.07 -4.77 0.09
N THR A 102 -4.29 -5.15 -0.26
CA THR A 102 -5.40 -5.51 0.64
C THR A 102 -6.45 -6.30 -0.13
N ASP A 103 -7.12 -7.23 0.54
CA ASP A 103 -8.30 -7.94 0.08
C ASP A 103 -9.62 -7.28 0.55
N SER A 104 -9.54 -6.17 1.26
CA SER A 104 -10.69 -5.36 1.69
C SER A 104 -11.54 -4.95 0.48
N ARG A 105 -12.86 -5.03 0.69
CA ARG A 105 -13.89 -4.71 -0.30
C ARG A 105 -15.12 -4.13 0.38
N LEU A 106 -15.83 -3.24 -0.31
CA LEU A 106 -17.09 -2.64 0.19
C LEU A 106 -18.31 -3.55 -0.03
N SER A 107 -18.18 -4.61 -0.81
CA SER A 107 -19.26 -5.60 -0.97
C SER A 107 -19.36 -6.52 0.25
N LYS A 108 -20.56 -6.64 0.84
CA LYS A 108 -20.86 -7.60 1.91
C LYS A 108 -20.92 -9.05 1.35
N PRO A 109 -20.50 -10.08 2.10
CA PRO A 109 -19.86 -10.00 3.40
C PRO A 109 -18.44 -9.43 3.29
N PHE A 110 -18.07 -8.60 4.27
CA PHE A 110 -16.71 -8.10 4.42
C PHE A 110 -15.74 -9.22 4.73
N VAL A 111 -14.49 -9.03 4.34
CA VAL A 111 -13.41 -9.97 4.62
C VAL A 111 -12.76 -9.53 5.93
N LEU A 112 -12.67 -10.45 6.88
CA LEU A 112 -12.09 -10.22 8.20
C LEU A 112 -11.11 -11.34 8.50
N HIS A 113 -9.96 -10.98 9.06
CA HIS A 113 -8.92 -11.93 9.46
C HIS A 113 -8.56 -11.75 10.92
N ASP A 114 -8.44 -12.85 11.66
CA ASP A 114 -7.79 -12.83 12.97
C ASP A 114 -6.31 -13.15 12.79
N VAL A 115 -5.47 -12.13 12.95
CA VAL A 115 -4.01 -12.24 12.85
C VAL A 115 -3.36 -12.46 14.23
N GLY A 116 -4.13 -12.86 15.24
CA GLY A 116 -3.63 -13.16 16.58
C GLY A 116 -3.34 -11.93 17.44
N THR A 117 -3.85 -10.76 17.06
CA THR A 117 -3.66 -9.49 17.77
C THR A 117 -4.89 -9.03 18.54
N LEU A 118 -6.02 -9.75 18.42
CA LEU A 118 -7.23 -9.43 19.16
C LEU A 118 -7.03 -9.68 20.66
N THR A 119 -7.42 -8.69 21.47
CA THR A 119 -7.41 -8.78 22.93
C THR A 119 -8.78 -8.39 23.49
N THR A 120 -8.98 -8.54 24.80
CA THR A 120 -10.18 -8.02 25.46
C THR A 120 -10.34 -6.51 25.29
N ALA A 121 -9.23 -5.78 25.15
CA ALA A 121 -9.24 -4.33 24.91
C ALA A 121 -9.67 -3.96 23.48
N SER A 122 -9.63 -4.89 22.52
CA SER A 122 -10.15 -4.66 21.17
C SER A 122 -11.68 -4.47 21.15
N GLY A 123 -12.39 -4.89 22.20
CA GLY A 123 -13.81 -4.63 22.38
C GLY A 123 -14.71 -5.51 21.50
N SER A 124 -15.83 -4.94 21.06
CA SER A 124 -16.91 -5.63 20.34
C SER A 124 -17.19 -4.94 19.01
N ARG A 125 -17.76 -5.68 18.06
CA ARG A 125 -18.21 -5.17 16.77
C ARG A 125 -19.74 -5.15 16.76
N LEU A 126 -20.33 -3.96 16.80
CA LEU A 126 -21.79 -3.77 16.73
C LEU A 126 -22.55 -4.60 17.78
N GLY A 127 -22.05 -4.61 19.02
CA GLY A 127 -22.63 -5.37 20.13
C GLY A 127 -22.37 -6.89 20.09
N SER A 128 -21.62 -7.37 19.10
CA SER A 128 -21.22 -8.79 18.97
C SER A 128 -19.71 -8.96 19.13
N ALA A 129 -19.25 -10.20 19.31
CA ALA A 129 -17.81 -10.48 19.37
C ALA A 129 -17.09 -9.95 18.12
N LEU A 130 -15.94 -9.30 18.31
CA LEU A 130 -15.03 -8.97 17.24
C LEU A 130 -14.25 -10.24 16.87
N VAL A 131 -14.47 -10.75 15.66
CA VAL A 131 -13.93 -12.05 15.21
C VAL A 131 -12.76 -11.92 14.24
N GLY A 132 -12.38 -10.70 13.88
CA GLY A 132 -11.32 -10.40 12.93
C GLY A 132 -11.29 -8.93 12.56
N LEU A 133 -10.30 -8.56 11.76
CA LEU A 133 -9.99 -7.20 11.35
C LEU A 133 -10.05 -7.10 9.83
N ASP A 134 -10.48 -5.96 9.30
CA ASP A 134 -10.33 -5.64 7.87
C ASP A 134 -8.85 -5.43 7.57
N THR A 135 -8.38 -6.02 6.47
CA THR A 135 -6.98 -5.92 6.04
C THR A 135 -6.68 -4.48 5.59
N PRO A 136 -5.83 -3.70 6.28
CA PRO A 136 -5.46 -2.38 5.77
C PRO A 136 -4.58 -2.52 4.51
N SER A 137 -4.61 -1.52 3.63
CA SER A 137 -3.63 -1.44 2.55
C SER A 137 -2.22 -1.25 3.12
N LEU A 138 -1.23 -1.90 2.52
CA LEU A 138 0.18 -1.64 2.85
C LEU A 138 0.79 -0.47 2.05
N ILE A 139 0.03 0.17 1.16
CA ILE A 139 0.49 1.36 0.45
C ILE A 139 0.69 2.50 1.45
N GLY A 140 1.91 3.03 1.52
CA GLY A 140 2.28 4.09 2.45
C GLY A 140 2.51 3.61 3.89
N VAL A 141 2.56 2.29 4.14
CA VAL A 141 2.69 1.74 5.50
C VAL A 141 3.94 2.25 6.23
N TRP A 142 4.98 2.69 5.52
CA TRP A 142 6.18 3.25 6.12
C TRP A 142 5.96 4.50 6.99
N ASP A 143 4.84 5.21 6.81
CA ASP A 143 4.53 6.50 7.48
C ASP A 143 3.38 6.39 8.51
N SER A 144 3.09 5.18 9.01
CA SER A 144 1.90 4.95 9.84
C SER A 144 2.22 4.33 11.21
N ALA A 145 3.43 4.48 11.72
CA ALA A 145 3.78 3.98 13.06
C ALA A 145 3.02 4.76 14.16
N PRO A 146 2.62 4.11 15.28
CA PRO A 146 2.74 2.68 15.55
C PRO A 146 1.72 1.83 14.77
N TYR A 147 2.01 0.54 14.65
CA TYR A 147 1.27 -0.41 13.80
C TYR A 147 0.29 -1.30 14.59
N LEU A 148 -0.57 -1.99 13.84
CA LEU A 148 -1.72 -2.81 14.30
C LEU A 148 -2.90 -1.95 14.77
N HIS A 149 -4.08 -2.55 14.87
CA HIS A 149 -5.33 -1.86 15.20
C HIS A 149 -5.33 -1.23 16.60
N ASP A 150 -4.45 -1.70 17.47
CA ASP A 150 -4.26 -1.23 18.84
C ASP A 150 -2.96 -0.43 19.06
N GLY A 151 -2.18 -0.20 18.00
CA GLY A 151 -0.90 0.49 18.07
C GLY A 151 0.18 -0.27 18.86
N SER A 152 0.01 -1.58 19.09
CA SER A 152 0.88 -2.32 19.99
C SER A 152 2.25 -2.69 19.41
N ALA A 153 2.48 -2.47 18.11
CA ALA A 153 3.76 -2.67 17.43
C ALA A 153 4.44 -1.33 17.13
N ALA A 154 5.64 -1.09 17.65
CA ALA A 154 6.36 0.17 17.40
C ALA A 154 6.99 0.22 16.01
N THR A 155 7.38 -0.93 15.47
CA THR A 155 8.05 -1.06 14.17
C THR A 155 7.41 -2.11 13.28
N LEU A 156 7.62 -2.03 11.96
CA LEU A 156 7.25 -3.11 11.03
C LEU A 156 7.95 -4.42 11.37
N ARG A 157 9.17 -4.36 11.90
CA ARG A 157 9.89 -5.55 12.37
C ARG A 157 9.14 -6.22 13.52
N ASP A 158 8.58 -5.44 14.45
CA ASP A 158 7.75 -5.99 15.54
C ASP A 158 6.51 -6.69 15.00
N VAL A 159 5.83 -6.09 14.01
CA VAL A 159 4.65 -6.68 13.34
C VAL A 159 4.96 -8.09 12.84
N VAL A 160 6.08 -8.27 12.13
CA VAL A 160 6.45 -9.56 11.53
C VAL A 160 7.27 -10.47 12.45
N THR A 161 7.50 -10.09 13.72
CA THR A 161 8.24 -10.91 14.68
C THR A 161 7.51 -11.00 16.01
N THR A 162 7.74 -10.05 16.93
CA THR A 162 7.26 -10.09 18.32
C THR A 162 5.73 -9.99 18.44
N LYS A 163 5.06 -9.45 17.42
CA LYS A 163 3.60 -9.30 17.34
C LYS A 163 2.95 -10.25 16.32
N ASN A 164 3.70 -11.24 15.84
CA ASN A 164 3.22 -12.31 14.98
C ASN A 164 3.12 -13.63 15.75
N LEU A 165 2.29 -13.65 16.79
CA LEU A 165 2.17 -14.83 17.66
C LEU A 165 1.59 -16.01 16.88
N GLY A 166 2.32 -17.13 16.89
CA GLY A 166 1.90 -18.36 16.21
C GLY A 166 1.88 -18.27 14.69
N ASP A 167 2.59 -17.31 14.08
CA ASP A 167 2.58 -17.09 12.63
C ASP A 167 1.18 -16.77 12.05
N ASN A 168 0.29 -16.21 12.88
CA ASN A 168 -1.08 -15.85 12.47
C ASN A 168 -1.12 -14.66 11.48
N HIS A 169 -0.05 -13.88 11.39
CA HIS A 169 0.12 -12.76 10.46
C HIS A 169 1.15 -13.08 9.36
N GLY A 170 1.10 -14.30 8.85
CA GLY A 170 2.08 -14.87 7.93
C GLY A 170 3.15 -15.67 8.66
N ARG A 171 3.77 -16.62 7.96
CA ARG A 171 4.75 -17.53 8.55
C ARG A 171 6.15 -16.97 8.40
N THR A 172 6.53 -16.12 9.33
CA THR A 172 7.83 -15.42 9.33
C THR A 172 8.86 -16.14 10.19
N SER A 173 8.45 -17.09 11.03
CA SER A 173 9.34 -17.96 11.82
C SER A 173 10.31 -18.80 10.98
N ILE A 174 10.01 -19.01 9.70
CA ILE A 174 10.89 -19.72 8.75
C ILE A 174 11.97 -18.85 8.14
N LEU A 175 11.87 -17.53 8.32
CA LEU A 175 12.81 -16.57 7.76
C LEU A 175 13.96 -16.36 8.73
N SER A 176 15.16 -16.28 8.20
CA SER A 176 16.33 -15.79 8.95
C SER A 176 16.15 -14.33 9.34
N ALA A 177 16.93 -13.87 10.32
CA ALA A 177 16.88 -12.46 10.76
C ALA A 177 17.15 -11.46 9.61
N ALA A 178 18.03 -11.83 8.67
CA ALA A 178 18.35 -11.02 7.50
C ALA A 178 17.22 -11.03 6.45
N GLU A 179 16.54 -12.17 6.26
CA GLU A 179 15.35 -12.24 5.41
C GLU A 179 14.19 -11.41 5.99
N VAL A 180 14.06 -11.37 7.32
CA VAL A 180 13.10 -10.46 7.98
C VAL A 180 13.47 -9.00 7.71
N ASP A 181 14.75 -8.62 7.77
CA ASP A 181 15.18 -7.26 7.43
C ASP A 181 14.88 -6.91 5.97
N ASP A 182 15.13 -7.84 5.04
CA ASP A 182 14.79 -7.68 3.62
C ASP A 182 13.28 -7.50 3.42
N LEU A 183 12.46 -8.34 4.09
CA LEU A 183 10.99 -8.23 4.07
C LEU A 183 10.52 -6.87 4.60
N VAL A 184 11.06 -6.41 5.73
CA VAL A 184 10.74 -5.10 6.31
C VAL A 184 11.12 -3.98 5.35
N GLU A 185 12.27 -4.06 4.69
CA GLU A 185 12.68 -3.06 3.71
C GLU A 185 11.73 -3.03 2.50
N TYR A 186 11.24 -4.19 2.06
CA TYR A 186 10.18 -4.24 1.05
C TYR A 186 8.88 -3.60 1.55
N LEU A 187 8.40 -3.93 2.75
CA LEU A 187 7.20 -3.31 3.32
C LEU A 187 7.31 -1.78 3.35
N ARG A 188 8.47 -1.25 3.77
CA ARG A 188 8.73 0.19 3.79
C ARG A 188 8.67 0.80 2.39
N SER A 189 9.01 0.05 1.34
CA SER A 189 9.03 0.53 -0.04
C SER A 189 7.65 0.56 -0.73
N ILE A 190 6.59 0.01 -0.13
CA ILE A 190 5.27 -0.06 -0.76
C ILE A 190 4.63 1.34 -0.75
N ASP A 191 4.67 2.05 -1.88
CA ASP A 191 4.11 3.40 -2.07
C ASP A 191 3.10 3.49 -3.23
N GLY A 192 2.61 2.34 -3.71
CA GLY A 192 1.58 2.26 -4.75
C GLY A 192 2.10 2.41 -6.19
N ARG A 193 3.35 2.83 -6.38
CA ARG A 193 3.97 2.82 -7.72
C ARG A 193 4.26 1.39 -8.17
N PRO A 194 4.12 1.08 -9.47
CA PRO A 194 4.60 -0.19 -9.99
C PRO A 194 6.11 -0.27 -9.79
N ASP A 195 6.61 -1.46 -9.48
CA ASP A 195 8.05 -1.65 -9.45
C ASP A 195 8.59 -1.49 -10.87
N SER A 196 9.52 -0.55 -11.02
CA SER A 196 10.25 -0.41 -12.28
C SER A 196 10.90 -1.75 -12.61
N PRO A 197 10.83 -2.23 -13.86
CA PRO A 197 11.64 -3.36 -14.28
C PRO A 197 13.07 -3.03 -13.88
N GLN A 198 13.69 -3.89 -13.06
CA GLN A 198 15.10 -3.72 -12.78
C GLN A 198 15.80 -3.67 -14.13
N ALA A 199 16.64 -2.66 -14.35
CA ALA A 199 17.56 -2.69 -15.47
C ALA A 199 18.38 -3.97 -15.26
N GLU A 200 18.01 -5.05 -15.96
CA GLU A 200 18.82 -6.23 -16.04
C GLU A 200 20.22 -5.73 -16.40
N SER A 201 21.18 -6.00 -15.53
CA SER A 201 22.58 -5.74 -15.83
C SER A 201 22.92 -6.62 -17.02
N THR A 202 22.66 -6.12 -18.23
CA THR A 202 23.11 -6.73 -19.46
C THR A 202 24.62 -6.80 -19.33
N GLY A 203 25.10 -8.01 -19.10
CA GLY A 203 26.52 -8.28 -18.99
C GLY A 203 27.21 -7.65 -20.18
N SER A 204 28.09 -6.69 -19.91
CA SER A 204 28.96 -6.13 -20.94
C SER A 204 29.67 -7.30 -21.64
N PRO A 205 29.60 -7.44 -22.97
CA PRO A 205 30.30 -8.52 -23.63
C PRO A 205 31.80 -8.26 -23.46
N SER A 206 32.46 -9.10 -22.67
CA SER A 206 33.91 -9.18 -22.62
C SER A 206 34.43 -9.35 -24.04
N ARG A 207 35.13 -8.33 -24.55
CA ARG A 207 35.85 -8.41 -25.82
C ARG A 207 36.89 -9.52 -25.71
N ALA A 208 36.60 -10.66 -26.31
CA ALA A 208 37.63 -11.64 -26.63
C ALA A 208 38.57 -11.02 -27.67
N CYS A 209 39.83 -10.86 -27.30
CA CYS A 209 40.93 -10.53 -28.20
C CYS A 209 41.17 -11.73 -29.13
N GLY A 210 40.60 -11.68 -30.34
CA GLY A 210 40.88 -12.62 -31.42
C GLY A 210 41.89 -12.02 -32.39
N THR A 211 43.05 -12.66 -32.52
CA THR A 211 44.07 -12.37 -33.52
C THR A 211 43.55 -12.75 -34.91
N GLY A 212 43.43 -11.78 -35.82
CA GLY A 212 42.91 -11.99 -37.16
C GLY A 212 43.40 -10.95 -38.16
N SER A 213 44.22 -11.43 -39.08
CA SER A 213 44.92 -10.80 -40.21
C SER A 213 44.25 -9.60 -40.91
N MET A 214 45.08 -8.62 -41.28
CA MET A 214 44.80 -7.56 -42.24
C MET A 214 44.44 -8.13 -43.63
N VAL A 215 43.40 -7.59 -44.27
CA VAL A 215 43.38 -7.24 -45.71
C VAL A 215 42.42 -6.05 -45.88
N GLY A 216 42.89 -4.98 -46.54
CA GLY A 216 42.14 -3.74 -46.70
C GLY A 216 41.14 -3.73 -47.85
N ALA A 217 40.16 -2.83 -47.75
CA ALA A 217 39.51 -2.19 -48.89
C ALA A 217 38.94 -0.83 -48.45
N LEU A 218 39.44 0.23 -49.07
CA LEU A 218 38.87 1.58 -49.11
C LEU A 218 37.46 1.52 -49.74
N LEU A 219 36.48 2.28 -49.22
CA LEU A 219 35.67 3.19 -50.05
C LEU A 219 34.83 4.17 -49.20
N ALA A 220 34.55 5.30 -49.83
CA ALA A 220 34.16 6.60 -49.33
C ALA A 220 32.73 6.77 -48.75
N ALA A 221 32.66 7.72 -47.80
CA ALA A 221 31.70 8.82 -47.65
C ALA A 221 30.17 8.60 -47.85
N CYS A 222 29.39 9.06 -46.86
CA CYS A 222 28.41 10.13 -47.10
C CYS A 222 27.96 10.80 -45.79
N LEU A 223 28.05 12.12 -45.75
CA LEU A 223 27.51 13.01 -44.73
C LEU A 223 25.97 12.99 -44.74
N GLY A 224 25.37 13.20 -43.56
CA GLY A 224 23.93 13.45 -43.45
C GLY A 224 23.53 13.93 -42.06
N PHE A 225 23.97 15.14 -41.70
CA PHE A 225 23.38 15.90 -40.60
C PHE A 225 21.93 16.26 -40.95
N PHE A 226 20.97 15.90 -40.10
CA PHE A 226 19.66 16.57 -40.10
C PHE A 226 19.31 16.98 -38.66
N THR A 227 19.62 18.23 -38.36
CA THR A 227 19.15 18.96 -37.19
C THR A 227 17.72 19.40 -37.49
N LEU A 228 16.72 18.77 -36.87
CA LEU A 228 15.36 19.32 -36.88
C LEU A 228 15.14 20.13 -35.61
N VAL A 229 15.36 21.44 -35.73
CA VAL A 229 14.86 22.46 -34.81
C VAL A 229 13.38 22.67 -35.15
N VAL A 230 12.47 22.38 -34.23
CA VAL A 230 11.12 22.98 -34.25
C VAL A 230 10.99 23.87 -33.04
N ARG A 231 10.93 25.17 -33.35
CA ARG A 231 10.68 26.28 -32.43
C ARG A 231 9.27 26.23 -31.89
N SER A 232 9.19 26.62 -30.63
CA SER A 232 8.03 27.01 -29.84
C SER A 232 7.15 28.06 -30.54
N LYS A 233 5.84 27.98 -30.31
CA LYS A 233 4.95 29.15 -30.20
C LYS A 233 3.91 28.92 -29.10
N PRO A 234 3.73 29.86 -28.17
CA PRO A 234 2.61 29.87 -27.22
C PRO A 234 1.43 30.63 -27.85
N ILE A 235 0.20 30.22 -27.53
CA ILE A 235 -0.98 31.08 -27.65
C ILE A 235 -1.81 30.92 -26.38
N GLN A 236 -1.97 32.05 -25.70
CA GLN A 236 -2.93 32.34 -24.65
C GLN A 236 -4.29 32.62 -25.30
N GLU A 237 -5.37 32.11 -24.73
CA GLU A 237 -6.46 32.88 -24.10
C GLU A 237 -7.18 31.98 -23.09
#